data_AF-A0A4R4P207-F1
#
_entry.id   AF-A0A4R4P207-F1
#
_cell.length_a   1.000
_cell.length_b   1.000
_cell.length_c   1.000
_cell.angle_alpha   90.00
_cell.angle_beta   90.00
_cell.angle_gamma   90.00
#
_symmetry.space_group_name_H-M   'P 1'
#
loop_
_entity.id
_entity.type
_entity.pdbx_description
1 polymer ?
#
loop_
_entity_poly.entity_id
_entity_poly.type
_entity_poly.pdbx_seq_one_letter_code
_entity_poly.pdbx_strand_id
1 'polypeptide(L)'
;MSDDSADLRAHLDALSAPRPTRAWRRRTLELLADPAARDAVLRRVRWYATKEPDLVGGRPFSDPSLRAEPGARGRVWAAALLGDPGVVPLLDVIVRRAAGVTREFEPSAKLAGGAVNALGEFADPRALDVLRGLSRDVRYPGLGRQIAAAIEAAAARRGITPAQLVERGVPAHGLGRDGSLARDIGAYQAVLVIEDPLTVRLTFTGADGRPLRTVPGALKVPFAAEIKELKSLVKQVRATLAAERTRVEALMAVERAWPFAAWCRHYRDHPVTGVVARGLIWEFEGPDGIWHAATPGEGGVLVTVDGRALPVPSDDARVRLWHPARAFPGAVRAWRGFVTGNRMTQSFKQAFRETYRASPAAGPGRGIDGALRRVFAEGEWRVGHHDDIRFERKVAGRWREVRPADVPPLVFSEGTREVDLFLRVTSISEEEPFGEPSASAEIRGDALRRILPGTRIAGRCSVDGRFLAVRGELRTYKIHLGSGGVLMEPGGTRLSVEPSRRPGQKGLFLPFEDERLTQILGTAFLLAADHKITNAAVLRQIRRGA
;
A
#
# COMPACT_ATOMS: atom_id res chain seq x y z
N MET A 1 47.08 31.12 -15.78
CA MET A 1 45.63 30.83 -15.79
C MET A 1 45.07 31.54 -17.02
N SER A 2 44.51 30.81 -17.99
CA SER A 2 43.96 31.42 -19.22
C SER A 2 42.68 32.20 -18.93
N ASP A 3 42.35 33.15 -19.80
CA ASP A 3 41.15 34.01 -19.73
C ASP A 3 39.85 33.17 -19.65
N ASP A 4 39.81 32.04 -20.36
CA ASP A 4 38.68 31.10 -20.40
C ASP A 4 38.36 30.45 -19.03
N SER A 5 39.38 30.21 -18.20
CA SER A 5 39.17 29.65 -16.86
C SER A 5 38.56 30.67 -15.90
N ALA A 6 38.81 31.97 -16.12
CA ALA A 6 38.20 33.04 -15.33
C ALA A 6 36.75 33.26 -15.76
N ASP A 7 36.46 33.21 -17.06
CA ASP A 7 35.10 33.32 -17.60
C ASP A 7 34.19 32.18 -17.13
N LEU A 8 34.67 30.92 -17.19
CA LEU A 8 33.92 29.78 -16.66
C LEU A 8 33.59 29.97 -15.18
N ARG A 9 34.57 30.36 -14.38
CA ARG A 9 34.36 30.58 -12.94
C ARG A 9 33.29 31.65 -12.70
N ALA A 10 33.42 32.82 -13.35
CA ALA A 10 32.46 33.91 -13.21
C ALA A 10 31.03 33.47 -13.60
N HIS A 11 30.90 32.73 -14.71
CA HIS A 11 29.62 32.21 -15.20
C HIS A 11 28.97 31.21 -14.23
N LEU A 12 29.76 30.29 -13.63
CA LEU A 12 29.25 29.35 -12.64
C LEU A 12 28.88 30.04 -11.32
N ASP A 13 29.64 31.07 -10.93
CA ASP A 13 29.44 31.85 -9.72
C ASP A 13 28.15 32.69 -9.77
N ALA A 14 27.76 33.13 -10.96
CA ALA A 14 26.52 33.89 -11.21
C ALA A 14 25.22 33.10 -10.97
N LEU A 15 25.26 31.77 -10.83
CA LEU A 15 24.05 30.97 -10.62
C LEU A 15 23.49 31.11 -9.19
N SER A 16 22.53 32.02 -9.02
CA SER A 16 21.85 32.29 -7.74
C SER A 16 20.54 31.52 -7.56
N ALA A 17 19.80 31.22 -8.64
CA ALA A 17 18.54 30.49 -8.62
C ALA A 17 18.73 28.97 -8.42
N PRO A 18 17.77 28.23 -7.85
CA PRO A 18 17.87 26.77 -7.68
C PRO A 18 17.97 25.97 -8.98
N ARG A 19 17.35 26.49 -10.05
CA ARG A 19 17.39 25.93 -11.41
C ARG A 19 17.92 27.00 -12.38
N PRO A 20 18.84 26.66 -13.29
CA PRO A 20 19.38 27.60 -14.27
C PRO A 20 18.38 27.87 -15.40
N THR A 21 18.46 29.08 -15.97
CA THR A 21 17.71 29.48 -17.16
C THR A 21 18.22 28.75 -18.40
N ARG A 22 17.42 28.73 -19.48
CA ARG A 22 17.84 28.17 -20.78
C ARG A 22 19.11 28.85 -21.31
N ALA A 23 19.22 30.17 -21.15
CA ALA A 23 20.40 30.94 -21.54
C ALA A 23 21.65 30.52 -20.75
N TRP A 24 21.53 30.38 -19.42
CA TRP A 24 22.65 29.93 -18.59
C TRP A 24 23.12 28.53 -19.01
N ARG A 25 22.19 27.59 -19.23
CA ARG A 25 22.51 26.21 -19.68
C ARG A 25 23.27 26.20 -21.00
N ARG A 26 22.82 26.98 -21.99
CA ARG A 26 23.47 27.08 -23.30
C ARG A 26 24.91 27.59 -23.16
N ARG A 27 25.11 28.70 -22.42
CA ARG A 27 26.45 29.26 -22.19
C ARG A 27 27.35 28.29 -21.42
N THR A 28 26.83 27.55 -20.45
CA THR A 28 27.62 26.52 -19.74
C THR A 28 28.09 25.44 -20.70
N LEU A 29 27.25 24.97 -21.62
CA LEU A 29 27.66 23.96 -22.61
C LEU A 29 28.70 24.49 -23.60
N GLU A 30 28.61 25.76 -24.01
CA GLU A 30 29.64 26.42 -24.84
C GLU A 30 31.00 26.45 -24.11
N LEU A 31 31.01 26.85 -22.84
CA LEU A 31 32.23 26.90 -22.03
C LEU A 31 32.80 25.51 -21.72
N LEU A 32 31.94 24.51 -21.57
CA LEU A 32 32.34 23.11 -21.38
C LEU A 32 32.75 22.41 -22.69
N ALA A 33 32.75 23.10 -23.85
CA ALA A 33 33.35 22.54 -25.06
C ALA A 33 34.85 22.30 -24.88
N ASP A 34 35.52 23.15 -24.08
CA ASP A 34 36.92 22.97 -23.67
C ASP A 34 37.07 21.75 -22.71
N PRO A 35 37.88 20.74 -23.06
CA PRO A 35 38.19 19.62 -22.15
C PRO A 35 38.76 20.07 -20.79
N ALA A 36 39.60 21.11 -20.75
CA ALA A 36 40.21 21.57 -19.49
C ALA A 36 39.15 22.16 -18.55
N ALA A 37 38.18 22.90 -19.09
CA ALA A 37 37.00 23.38 -18.37
C ALA A 37 36.15 22.23 -17.80
N ARG A 38 35.91 21.17 -18.59
CA ARG A 38 35.18 19.98 -18.13
C ARG A 38 35.88 19.28 -16.97
N ASP A 39 37.16 19.03 -17.12
CA ASP A 39 37.95 18.35 -16.09
C ASP A 39 38.00 19.18 -14.80
N ALA A 40 38.13 20.50 -14.91
CA ALA A 40 38.09 21.39 -13.75
C ALA A 40 36.77 21.29 -12.98
N VAL A 41 35.63 21.25 -13.68
CA VAL A 41 34.31 21.08 -13.05
C VAL A 41 34.19 19.70 -12.40
N LEU A 42 34.54 18.62 -13.11
CA LEU A 42 34.42 17.25 -12.60
C LEU A 42 35.34 16.99 -11.41
N ARG A 43 36.60 17.46 -11.45
CA ARG A 43 37.52 17.39 -10.30
C ARG A 43 36.92 18.05 -9.07
N ARG A 44 36.34 19.25 -9.24
CA ARG A 44 35.74 19.98 -8.11
C ARG A 44 34.49 19.28 -7.55
N VAL A 45 33.65 18.69 -8.41
CA VAL A 45 32.48 17.91 -7.98
C VAL A 45 32.89 16.61 -7.28
N ARG A 46 33.91 15.90 -7.78
CA ARG A 46 34.48 14.73 -7.09
C ARG A 46 35.02 15.09 -5.72
N TRP A 47 35.69 16.23 -5.60
CA TRP A 47 36.18 16.71 -4.32
C TRP A 47 35.04 16.92 -3.31
N TYR A 48 33.92 17.55 -3.72
CA TYR A 48 32.73 17.68 -2.85
C TYR A 48 32.22 16.31 -2.35
N ALA A 49 32.30 15.28 -3.20
CA ALA A 49 31.82 13.93 -2.90
C ALA A 49 32.81 13.05 -2.11
N THR A 50 34.12 13.25 -2.23
CA THR A 50 35.12 12.30 -1.68
C THR A 50 35.99 12.88 -0.57
N LYS A 51 36.21 14.21 -0.55
CA LYS A 51 37.29 14.86 0.21
C LYS A 51 38.71 14.39 -0.18
N GLU A 52 38.89 13.65 -1.28
CA GLU A 52 40.23 13.27 -1.72
C GLU A 52 41.03 14.55 -2.03
N PRO A 53 42.17 14.79 -1.36
CA PRO A 53 42.95 15.98 -1.59
C PRO A 53 43.61 15.91 -2.97
N ASP A 54 43.37 16.93 -3.81
CA ASP A 54 44.41 17.32 -4.77
C ASP A 54 45.58 17.83 -3.92
N LEU A 55 46.69 17.09 -3.90
CA LEU A 55 47.94 17.56 -3.28
C LEU A 55 48.42 18.81 -4.04
N VAL A 56 48.00 19.99 -3.60
CA VAL A 56 48.59 21.27 -3.98
C VAL A 56 49.15 21.92 -2.72
N GLY A 57 50.47 21.82 -2.53
CA GLY A 57 51.22 22.74 -1.66
C GLY A 57 51.31 22.44 -0.15
N GLY A 58 51.10 21.21 0.31
CA GLY A 58 51.66 20.75 1.60
C GLY A 58 51.21 21.46 2.90
N ARG A 59 49.98 22.00 2.97
CA ARG A 59 49.39 22.47 4.24
C ARG A 59 48.08 21.74 4.59
N PRO A 60 47.77 21.48 5.87
CA PRO A 60 46.50 20.87 6.25
C PRO A 60 45.37 21.89 6.01
N PHE A 61 44.44 21.59 5.11
CA PHE A 61 43.25 22.39 4.86
C PHE A 61 42.30 22.26 6.07
N SER A 62 42.08 23.35 6.82
CA SER A 62 41.07 23.37 7.87
C SER A 62 39.67 23.43 7.25
N ASP A 63 38.96 22.31 7.33
CA ASP A 63 37.56 22.09 6.94
C ASP A 63 36.62 22.65 8.01
N PRO A 64 35.93 23.77 7.73
CA PRO A 64 34.54 23.90 8.16
C PRO A 64 33.74 24.69 7.13
N SER A 65 32.91 24.00 6.34
CA SER A 65 31.90 24.58 5.44
C SER A 65 32.42 25.32 4.20
N LEU A 66 31.96 24.91 3.03
CA LEU A 66 31.70 25.83 1.91
C LEU A 66 30.54 26.79 2.26
N ARG A 67 30.54 27.44 3.44
CA ARG A 67 29.69 28.59 3.72
C ARG A 67 30.18 29.72 2.80
N ALA A 68 29.66 29.72 1.56
CA ALA A 68 29.85 30.72 0.51
C ALA A 68 30.89 30.48 -0.60
N GLU A 69 31.33 29.24 -0.96
CA GLU A 69 32.03 29.10 -2.27
C GLU A 69 31.08 29.57 -3.38
N PRO A 70 31.39 30.70 -4.04
CA PRO A 70 30.57 31.18 -5.12
C PRO A 70 30.50 30.09 -6.17
N GLY A 71 29.31 29.88 -6.74
CA GLY A 71 29.12 28.92 -7.83
C GLY A 71 29.25 27.44 -7.51
N ALA A 72 29.29 27.00 -6.24
CA ALA A 72 29.23 25.56 -5.94
C ALA A 72 27.97 24.90 -6.55
N ARG A 73 26.84 25.63 -6.52
CA ARG A 73 25.61 25.27 -7.24
C ARG A 73 25.82 25.23 -8.76
N GLY A 74 26.51 26.22 -9.33
CA GLY A 74 26.86 26.26 -10.75
C GLY A 74 27.64 25.02 -11.17
N ARG A 75 28.62 24.60 -10.37
CA ARG A 75 29.48 23.43 -10.64
C ARG A 75 28.70 22.11 -10.66
N VAL A 76 27.81 21.86 -9.70
CA VAL A 76 26.96 20.64 -9.73
C VAL A 76 26.00 20.64 -10.92
N TRP A 77 25.49 21.80 -11.32
CA TRP A 77 24.67 21.94 -12.53
C TRP A 77 25.48 21.73 -13.81
N ALA A 78 26.68 22.30 -13.89
CA ALA A 78 27.59 22.12 -15.01
C ALA A 78 27.99 20.65 -15.19
N ALA A 79 28.32 19.95 -14.10
CA ALA A 79 28.61 18.51 -14.14
C ALA A 79 27.39 17.69 -14.60
N ALA A 80 26.17 18.04 -14.16
CA ALA A 80 24.96 17.36 -14.61
C ALA A 80 24.66 17.59 -16.10
N LEU A 81 24.97 18.77 -16.64
CA LEU A 81 24.79 19.09 -18.06
C LEU A 81 25.70 18.28 -18.99
N LEU A 82 26.81 17.73 -18.48
CA LEU A 82 27.68 16.82 -19.25
C LEU A 82 26.99 15.49 -19.59
N GLY A 83 25.91 15.14 -18.87
CA GLY A 83 25.16 13.91 -19.10
C GLY A 83 25.88 12.62 -18.68
N ASP A 84 27.06 12.72 -18.07
CA ASP A 84 27.84 11.56 -17.60
C ASP A 84 27.14 10.87 -16.42
N PRO A 85 26.70 9.61 -16.57
CA PRO A 85 26.09 8.87 -15.47
C PRO A 85 26.99 8.66 -14.24
N GLY A 86 28.31 8.75 -14.40
CA GLY A 86 29.28 8.70 -13.30
C GLY A 86 29.15 9.87 -12.31
N VAL A 87 28.44 10.94 -12.67
CA VAL A 87 28.15 12.09 -11.79
C VAL A 87 27.03 11.78 -10.79
N VAL A 88 26.10 10.87 -11.12
CA VAL A 88 24.97 10.50 -10.24
C VAL A 88 25.41 10.06 -8.83
N PRO A 89 26.34 9.10 -8.65
CA PRO A 89 26.79 8.71 -7.31
C PRO A 89 27.52 9.84 -6.58
N LEU A 90 28.21 10.74 -7.29
CA LEU A 90 28.84 11.91 -6.67
C LEU A 90 27.78 12.85 -6.09
N LEU A 91 26.70 13.12 -6.84
CA LEU A 91 25.61 13.96 -6.36
C LEU A 91 24.87 13.35 -5.17
N ASP A 92 24.68 12.02 -5.11
CA ASP A 92 24.10 11.35 -3.93
C ASP A 92 24.90 11.67 -2.65
N VAL A 93 26.21 11.43 -2.71
CA VAL A 93 27.11 11.67 -1.58
C VAL A 93 27.14 13.15 -1.19
N ILE A 94 27.18 14.05 -2.19
CA ILE A 94 27.13 15.51 -1.96
C ILE A 94 25.83 15.91 -1.26
N VAL A 95 24.67 15.40 -1.68
CA VAL A 95 23.40 15.75 -1.02
C VAL A 95 23.39 15.25 0.43
N ARG A 96 23.79 14.00 0.68
CA ARG A 96 23.81 13.42 2.05
C ARG A 96 24.68 14.25 2.99
N ARG A 97 25.87 14.63 2.54
CA ARG A 97 26.80 15.49 3.28
C ARG A 97 26.22 16.89 3.49
N ALA A 98 25.83 17.57 2.41
CA ALA A 98 25.33 18.95 2.48
C ALA A 98 23.95 19.08 3.16
N ALA A 99 23.20 17.99 3.30
CA ALA A 99 21.96 17.92 4.08
C ALA A 99 22.18 17.60 5.56
N GLY A 100 23.42 17.33 5.99
CA GLY A 100 23.78 17.02 7.38
C GLY A 100 23.52 15.57 7.80
N VAL A 101 23.37 14.63 6.85
CA VAL A 101 23.09 13.22 7.16
C VAL A 101 24.30 12.52 7.79
N THR A 102 25.50 12.71 7.23
CA THR A 102 26.71 12.01 7.67
C THR A 102 27.49 12.73 8.79
N ARG A 103 27.08 13.95 9.18
CA ARG A 103 27.79 14.84 10.13
C ARG A 103 29.26 15.14 9.80
N GLU A 104 29.76 14.66 8.66
CA GLU A 104 31.12 14.86 8.15
C GLU A 104 31.42 16.32 7.77
N PHE A 105 30.38 17.16 7.63
CA PHE A 105 30.49 18.57 7.24
C PHE A 105 29.35 19.40 7.81
N GLU A 106 29.54 20.71 7.74
CA GLU A 106 28.47 21.66 7.97
C GLU A 106 27.43 21.67 6.83
N PRO A 107 26.12 21.69 7.13
CA PRO A 107 25.09 21.68 6.10
C PRO A 107 25.11 22.91 5.18
N SER A 108 24.82 22.71 3.88
CA SER A 108 24.65 23.77 2.89
C SER A 108 23.40 23.53 2.07
N ALA A 109 22.31 24.23 2.42
CA ALA A 109 21.04 24.13 1.70
C ALA A 109 21.15 24.56 0.22
N LYS A 110 22.05 25.52 -0.10
CA LYS A 110 22.25 26.00 -1.48
C LYS A 110 22.84 24.91 -2.37
N LEU A 111 23.86 24.21 -1.88
CA LEU A 111 24.55 23.12 -2.57
C LEU A 111 23.67 21.86 -2.63
N ALA A 112 23.08 21.45 -1.50
CA ALA A 112 22.19 20.29 -1.43
C ALA A 112 21.00 20.45 -2.38
N GLY A 113 20.34 21.62 -2.38
CA GLY A 113 19.25 21.90 -3.29
C GLY A 113 19.68 21.99 -4.76
N GLY A 114 20.90 22.45 -5.03
CA GLY A 114 21.48 22.45 -6.38
C GLY A 114 21.67 21.02 -6.90
N ALA A 115 22.30 20.16 -6.10
CA ALA A 115 22.54 18.76 -6.43
C ALA A 115 21.25 17.94 -6.56
N VAL A 116 20.25 18.17 -5.69
CA VAL A 116 18.92 17.52 -5.80
C VAL A 116 18.21 17.90 -7.10
N ASN A 117 18.20 19.18 -7.47
CA ASN A 117 17.58 19.59 -8.73
C ASN A 117 18.36 19.08 -9.94
N ALA A 118 19.69 19.04 -9.87
CA ALA A 118 20.55 18.49 -10.91
C ALA A 118 20.30 16.98 -11.12
N LEU A 119 20.20 16.20 -10.04
CA LEU A 119 19.79 14.77 -10.07
C LEU A 119 18.45 14.58 -10.78
N GLY A 120 17.49 15.48 -10.55
CA GLY A 120 16.18 15.43 -11.19
C GLY A 120 16.24 15.46 -12.72
N GLU A 121 17.27 16.09 -13.30
CA GLU A 121 17.41 16.31 -14.76
C GLU A 121 18.07 15.15 -15.50
N PHE A 122 18.73 14.23 -14.79
CA PHE A 122 19.35 13.07 -15.42
C PHE A 122 18.29 12.18 -16.08
N ALA A 123 18.59 11.72 -17.30
CA ALA A 123 17.82 10.69 -17.99
C ALA A 123 18.04 9.29 -17.37
N ASP A 124 19.24 9.05 -16.80
CA ASP A 124 19.61 7.77 -16.20
C ASP A 124 18.62 7.32 -15.10
N PRO A 125 17.99 6.14 -15.19
CA PRO A 125 17.04 5.64 -14.19
C PRO A 125 17.57 5.64 -12.75
N ARG A 126 18.88 5.43 -12.55
CA ARG A 126 19.52 5.40 -11.22
C ARG A 126 19.37 6.71 -10.46
N ALA A 127 19.25 7.84 -11.16
CA ALA A 127 19.07 9.14 -10.52
C ALA A 127 17.73 9.24 -9.77
N LEU A 128 16.67 8.60 -10.28
CA LEU A 128 15.38 8.54 -9.59
C LEU A 128 15.47 7.68 -8.32
N ASP A 129 16.22 6.58 -8.37
CA ASP A 129 16.44 5.71 -7.21
C ASP A 129 17.27 6.40 -6.12
N VAL A 130 18.29 7.17 -6.52
CA VAL A 130 19.05 8.06 -5.61
C VAL A 130 18.12 9.07 -4.95
N LEU A 131 17.31 9.79 -5.72
CA LEU A 131 16.37 10.78 -5.16
C LEU A 131 15.38 10.16 -4.15
N ARG A 132 14.91 8.93 -4.41
CA ARG A 132 14.06 8.18 -3.47
C ARG A 132 14.81 7.70 -2.23
N GLY A 133 16.09 7.39 -2.35
CA GLY A 133 16.96 7.17 -1.20
C GLY A 133 17.05 8.41 -0.33
N LEU A 134 17.38 9.55 -0.96
CA LEU A 134 17.49 10.84 -0.31
C LEU A 134 16.19 11.27 0.39
N SER A 135 15.01 10.98 -0.18
CA SER A 135 13.73 11.31 0.46
C SER A 135 13.49 10.57 1.79
N ARG A 136 14.14 9.41 1.99
CA ARG A 136 14.06 8.66 3.26
C ARG A 136 15.04 9.18 4.31
N ASP A 137 16.22 9.60 3.85
CA ASP A 137 17.37 9.87 4.72
C ASP A 137 17.43 11.35 5.15
N VAL A 138 16.99 12.27 4.30
CA VAL A 138 17.01 13.71 4.56
C VAL A 138 15.84 14.12 5.45
N ARG A 139 16.14 14.69 6.63
CA ARG A 139 15.13 15.16 7.59
C ARG A 139 14.79 16.65 7.48
N TYR A 140 15.58 17.44 6.77
CA TYR A 140 15.37 18.88 6.62
C TYR A 140 14.15 19.20 5.73
N PRO A 141 13.07 19.83 6.25
CA PRO A 141 11.80 19.99 5.51
C PRO A 141 11.91 20.78 4.20
N GLY A 142 12.74 21.82 4.17
CA GLY A 142 12.92 22.67 2.98
C GLY A 142 13.50 21.89 1.79
N LEU A 143 14.53 21.07 2.05
CA LEU A 143 15.14 20.20 1.05
C LEU A 143 14.25 18.99 0.74
N GLY A 144 13.52 18.46 1.72
CA GLY A 144 12.52 17.40 1.49
C GLY A 144 11.49 17.78 0.40
N ARG A 145 10.99 19.03 0.42
CA ARG A 145 10.11 19.54 -0.67
C ARG A 145 10.81 19.59 -2.03
N GLN A 146 12.09 19.96 -2.06
CA GLN A 146 12.86 19.98 -3.31
C GLN A 146 13.12 18.59 -3.84
N ILE A 147 13.40 17.61 -2.96
CA ILE A 147 13.56 16.20 -3.34
C ILE A 147 12.26 15.67 -3.93
N ALA A 148 11.12 15.92 -3.27
CA ALA A 148 9.81 15.52 -3.81
C ALA A 148 9.56 16.12 -5.20
N ALA A 149 9.82 17.42 -5.39
CA ALA A 149 9.66 18.08 -6.69
C ALA A 149 10.65 17.55 -7.76
N ALA A 150 11.85 17.15 -7.37
CA ALA A 150 12.82 16.55 -8.27
C ALA A 150 12.42 15.12 -8.67
N ILE A 151 11.89 14.32 -7.73
CA ILE A 151 11.33 12.99 -8.01
C ILE A 151 10.18 13.11 -9.02
N GLU A 152 9.23 14.02 -8.79
CA GLU A 152 8.09 14.24 -9.70
C GLU A 152 8.55 14.66 -11.10
N ALA A 153 9.47 15.63 -11.21
CA ALA A 153 10.00 16.07 -12.49
C ALA A 153 10.78 14.95 -13.22
N ALA A 154 11.56 14.16 -12.48
CA ALA A 154 12.29 13.02 -13.00
C ALA A 154 11.35 11.89 -13.46
N ALA A 155 10.26 11.64 -12.73
CA ALA A 155 9.24 10.67 -13.09
C ALA A 155 8.48 11.10 -14.36
N ALA A 156 8.01 12.35 -14.41
CA ALA A 156 7.26 12.90 -15.53
C ALA A 156 8.05 12.81 -16.85
N ARG A 157 9.35 13.11 -16.84
CA ARG A 157 10.24 12.97 -18.01
C ARG A 157 10.32 11.54 -18.57
N ARG A 158 10.09 10.54 -17.72
CA ARG A 158 10.12 9.12 -18.09
C ARG A 158 8.73 8.56 -18.38
N GLY A 159 7.71 9.42 -18.47
CA GLY A 159 6.32 9.01 -18.60
C GLY A 159 5.79 8.25 -17.38
N ILE A 160 6.47 8.36 -16.23
CA ILE A 160 6.06 7.70 -14.99
C ILE A 160 5.03 8.61 -14.31
N THR A 161 3.82 8.11 -14.12
CA THR A 161 2.77 8.86 -13.41
C THR A 161 3.04 8.90 -11.90
N PRO A 162 2.49 9.87 -11.15
CA PRO A 162 2.63 9.89 -9.69
C PRO A 162 2.20 8.57 -9.01
N ALA A 163 1.15 7.94 -9.53
CA ALA A 163 0.70 6.64 -9.05
C ALA A 163 1.71 5.50 -9.36
N GLN A 164 2.33 5.50 -10.55
CA GLN A 164 3.45 4.57 -10.84
C GLN A 164 4.69 4.86 -10.00
N LEU A 165 4.93 6.13 -9.66
CA LEU A 165 6.05 6.52 -8.81
C LEU A 165 5.89 5.96 -7.39
N VAL A 166 4.67 5.99 -6.82
CA VAL A 166 4.38 5.36 -5.52
C VAL A 166 4.54 3.84 -5.62
N GLU A 167 3.94 3.22 -6.64
CA GLU A 167 4.01 1.77 -6.91
C GLU A 167 5.45 1.26 -7.00
N ARG A 168 6.32 1.98 -7.70
CA ARG A 168 7.73 1.63 -7.88
C ARG A 168 8.62 2.00 -6.70
N GLY A 169 8.09 2.68 -5.68
CA GLY A 169 8.81 3.21 -4.52
C GLY A 169 8.65 2.39 -3.24
N VAL A 170 7.91 1.27 -3.30
CA VAL A 170 7.61 0.43 -2.14
C VAL A 170 8.91 -0.17 -1.58
N PRO A 171 9.21 0.01 -0.28
CA PRO A 171 10.41 -0.58 0.30
C PRO A 171 10.32 -2.11 0.43
N ALA A 172 11.36 -2.81 -0.02
CA ALA A 172 11.50 -4.26 0.12
C ALA A 172 11.95 -4.70 1.53
N HIS A 173 12.48 -3.79 2.35
CA HIS A 173 12.95 -4.07 3.73
C HIS A 173 14.01 -5.17 3.86
N GLY A 174 14.70 -5.50 2.76
CA GLY A 174 15.65 -6.61 2.70
C GLY A 174 15.00 -8.00 2.70
N LEU A 175 13.68 -8.08 2.56
CA LEU A 175 12.96 -9.35 2.42
C LEU A 175 13.23 -9.99 1.05
N GLY A 176 13.26 -11.32 1.01
CA GLY A 176 13.26 -12.12 -0.20
C GLY A 176 11.91 -12.10 -0.93
N ARG A 177 11.84 -12.68 -2.13
CA ARG A 177 10.60 -12.72 -2.95
C ARG A 177 9.45 -13.49 -2.28
N ASP A 178 9.79 -14.42 -1.40
CA ASP A 178 8.88 -15.17 -0.54
C ASP A 178 8.33 -14.33 0.64
N GLY A 179 8.80 -13.09 0.81
CA GLY A 179 8.39 -12.20 1.89
C GLY A 179 9.08 -12.51 3.22
N SER A 180 10.22 -13.21 3.20
CA SER A 180 10.96 -13.59 4.41
C SER A 180 12.35 -12.95 4.50
N LEU A 181 12.88 -12.84 5.71
CA LEU A 181 14.26 -12.46 6.02
C LEU A 181 14.74 -13.29 7.20
N ALA A 182 15.88 -13.96 7.03
CA ALA A 182 16.58 -14.65 8.10
C ALA A 182 17.86 -13.87 8.49
N ARG A 183 18.15 -13.80 9.79
CA ARG A 183 19.40 -13.26 10.34
C ARG A 183 19.89 -14.13 11.49
N ASP A 184 21.17 -14.42 11.51
CA ASP A 184 21.79 -15.14 12.63
C ASP A 184 22.10 -14.16 13.77
N ILE A 185 21.71 -14.53 15.00
CA ILE A 185 21.92 -13.76 16.23
C ILE A 185 22.31 -14.73 17.34
N GLY A 186 23.60 -14.76 17.69
CA GLY A 186 24.15 -15.75 18.62
C GLY A 186 23.90 -17.17 18.13
N ALA A 187 23.31 -18.02 18.97
CA ALA A 187 22.97 -19.41 18.65
C ALA A 187 21.58 -19.60 18.01
N TYR A 188 20.94 -18.51 17.57
CA TYR A 188 19.59 -18.53 17.01
C TYR A 188 19.56 -17.90 15.63
N GLN A 189 18.67 -18.41 14.78
CA GLN A 189 18.26 -17.73 13.55
C GLN A 189 16.93 -17.00 13.79
N ALA A 190 16.95 -15.68 13.67
CA ALA A 190 15.77 -14.84 13.71
C ALA A 190 15.14 -14.77 12.31
N VAL A 191 13.93 -15.27 12.16
CA VAL A 191 13.19 -15.32 10.88
C VAL A 191 11.97 -14.40 10.96
N LEU A 192 11.99 -13.35 10.15
CA LEU A 192 10.86 -12.46 9.90
C LEU A 192 10.16 -12.94 8.63
N VAL A 193 8.84 -13.14 8.67
CA VAL A 193 8.04 -13.54 7.51
C VAL A 193 6.71 -12.79 7.45
N ILE A 194 6.27 -12.45 6.25
CA ILE A 194 4.89 -12.05 5.98
C ILE A 194 4.09 -13.32 5.69
N GLU A 195 3.36 -13.84 6.69
CA GLU A 195 2.64 -15.12 6.57
C GLU A 195 1.40 -15.01 5.68
N ASP A 196 0.71 -13.89 5.80
CA ASP A 196 -0.50 -13.57 5.06
C ASP A 196 -0.59 -12.04 4.93
N PRO A 197 -1.52 -11.49 4.13
CA PRO A 197 -1.62 -10.06 3.95
C PRO A 197 -1.84 -9.24 5.24
N LEU A 198 -2.21 -9.86 6.35
CA LEU A 198 -2.53 -9.22 7.64
C LEU A 198 -1.44 -9.44 8.68
N THR A 199 -0.62 -10.48 8.51
CA THR A 199 0.25 -11.00 9.56
C THR A 199 1.73 -10.96 9.18
N VAL A 200 2.49 -10.14 9.91
CA VAL A 200 3.97 -10.20 9.92
C VAL A 200 4.43 -10.85 11.21
N ARG A 201 5.15 -11.96 11.11
CA ARG A 201 5.65 -12.73 12.25
C ARG A 201 7.17 -12.66 12.33
N LEU A 202 7.68 -12.58 13.56
CA LEU A 202 9.08 -12.78 13.89
C LEU A 202 9.18 -14.03 14.76
N THR A 203 10.03 -14.97 14.38
CA THR A 203 10.31 -16.20 15.10
C THR A 203 11.81 -16.37 15.30
N PHE A 204 12.20 -17.17 16.29
CA PHE A 204 13.59 -17.50 16.60
C PHE A 204 13.74 -19.00 16.65
N THR A 205 14.63 -19.54 15.83
CA THR A 205 14.90 -20.98 15.76
C THR A 205 16.30 -21.24 16.31
N GLY A 206 16.41 -22.06 17.36
CA GLY A 206 17.69 -22.47 17.93
C GLY A 206 18.14 -23.82 17.38
N ALA A 207 19.14 -24.44 18.03
CA ALA A 207 19.66 -25.75 17.65
C ALA A 207 18.62 -26.89 17.75
N ASP A 208 17.54 -26.70 18.52
CA ASP A 208 16.43 -27.66 18.63
C ASP A 208 15.47 -27.64 17.42
N GLY A 209 15.68 -26.71 16.48
CA GLY A 209 14.88 -26.55 15.26
C GLY A 209 13.45 -26.05 15.48
N ARG A 210 13.04 -25.75 16.73
CA ARG A 210 11.66 -25.34 17.03
C ARG A 210 11.52 -23.81 16.99
N PRO A 211 10.59 -23.25 16.20
CA PRO A 211 10.43 -21.81 16.10
C PRO A 211 9.74 -21.24 17.36
N LEU A 212 10.45 -20.35 18.05
CA LEU A 212 9.95 -19.60 19.22
C LEU A 212 9.35 -18.26 18.78
N ARG A 213 8.14 -17.93 19.28
CA ARG A 213 7.43 -16.67 18.97
C ARG A 213 7.82 -15.51 19.88
N THR A 214 8.57 -15.79 20.94
CA THR A 214 9.05 -14.80 21.89
C THR A 214 10.57 -14.76 21.83
N VAL A 215 11.15 -13.60 22.15
CA VAL A 215 12.61 -13.44 22.19
C VAL A 215 13.18 -14.38 23.26
N PRO A 216 14.07 -15.32 22.90
CA PRO A 216 14.73 -16.21 23.85
C PRO A 216 15.46 -15.42 24.94
N GLY A 217 15.45 -15.93 26.17
CA GLY A 217 16.12 -15.28 27.30
C GLY A 217 17.61 -14.99 27.03
N ALA A 218 18.29 -15.93 26.38
CA ALA A 218 19.69 -15.83 25.98
C ALA A 218 20.01 -14.64 25.06
N LEU A 219 19.03 -14.13 24.31
CA LEU A 219 19.24 -13.01 23.39
C LEU A 219 18.95 -11.63 24.00
N LYS A 220 18.21 -11.58 25.12
CA LYS A 220 17.62 -10.31 25.61
C LYS A 220 18.64 -9.25 26.02
N VAL A 221 19.74 -9.67 26.64
CA VAL A 221 20.79 -8.77 27.16
C VAL A 221 21.96 -8.66 26.17
N PRO A 222 22.56 -9.76 25.69
CA PRO A 222 23.76 -9.66 24.86
C PRO A 222 23.51 -9.07 23.47
N PHE A 223 22.29 -9.25 22.94
CA PHE A 223 21.90 -8.83 21.59
C PHE A 223 20.73 -7.83 21.61
N ALA A 224 20.64 -7.01 22.66
CA ALA A 224 19.51 -6.12 22.87
C ALA A 224 19.32 -5.11 21.72
N ALA A 225 20.41 -4.65 21.12
CA ALA A 225 20.38 -3.69 20.01
C ALA A 225 19.82 -4.33 18.73
N GLU A 226 20.30 -5.50 18.36
CA GLU A 226 19.88 -6.28 17.20
C GLU A 226 18.40 -6.70 17.33
N ILE A 227 17.98 -7.10 18.52
CA ILE A 227 16.57 -7.38 18.81
C ILE A 227 15.71 -6.13 18.67
N LYS A 228 16.20 -4.96 19.10
CA LYS A 228 15.50 -3.68 18.93
C LYS A 228 15.38 -3.30 17.45
N GLU A 229 16.44 -3.51 16.66
CA GLU A 229 16.44 -3.30 15.21
C GLU A 229 15.45 -4.23 14.50
N LEU A 230 15.45 -5.53 14.80
CA LEU A 230 14.49 -6.48 14.26
C LEU A 230 13.04 -6.11 14.59
N LYS A 231 12.76 -5.70 15.84
CA LYS A 231 11.43 -5.22 16.23
C LYS A 231 11.03 -3.95 15.47
N SER A 232 11.99 -3.05 15.21
CA SER A 232 11.75 -1.86 14.38
C SER A 232 11.43 -2.26 12.94
N LEU A 233 12.19 -3.20 12.37
CA LEU A 233 11.97 -3.74 11.03
C LEU A 233 10.58 -4.37 10.90
N VAL A 234 10.15 -5.18 11.88
CA VAL A 234 8.79 -5.75 11.91
C VAL A 234 7.72 -4.65 11.86
N LYS A 235 7.90 -3.55 12.61
CA LYS A 235 6.96 -2.41 12.58
C LYS A 235 6.95 -1.73 11.21
N GLN A 236 8.11 -1.54 10.59
CA GLN A 236 8.23 -0.94 9.26
C GLN A 236 7.58 -1.82 8.18
N VAL A 237 7.85 -3.12 8.19
CA VAL A 237 7.22 -4.08 7.25
C VAL A 237 5.70 -4.08 7.42
N ARG A 238 5.18 -4.10 8.65
CA ARG A 238 3.73 -4.00 8.92
C ARG A 238 3.13 -2.71 8.38
N ALA A 239 3.79 -1.58 8.59
CA ALA A 239 3.33 -0.28 8.08
C ALA A 239 3.30 -0.27 6.54
N THR A 240 4.34 -0.80 5.89
CA THR A 240 4.38 -0.91 4.42
C THR A 240 3.30 -1.87 3.91
N LEU A 241 3.13 -3.03 4.53
CA LEU A 241 2.09 -3.99 4.15
C LEU A 241 0.68 -3.37 4.26
N ALA A 242 0.39 -2.69 5.37
CA ALA A 242 -0.89 -1.99 5.55
C ALA A 242 -1.10 -0.89 4.50
N ALA A 243 -0.07 -0.08 4.21
CA ALA A 243 -0.14 0.95 3.18
C ALA A 243 -0.37 0.35 1.78
N GLU A 244 0.31 -0.76 1.46
CA GLU A 244 0.16 -1.46 0.19
C GLU A 244 -1.23 -2.06 0.01
N ARG A 245 -1.83 -2.63 1.06
CA ARG A 245 -3.22 -3.10 1.00
C ARG A 245 -4.19 -1.98 0.65
N THR A 246 -4.09 -0.85 1.35
CA THR A 246 -4.93 0.34 1.08
C THR A 246 -4.70 0.88 -0.33
N ARG A 247 -3.44 0.96 -0.78
CA ARG A 247 -3.10 1.44 -2.12
C ARG A 247 -3.64 0.53 -3.21
N VAL A 248 -3.48 -0.78 -3.06
CA VAL A 248 -3.96 -1.76 -4.05
C VAL A 248 -5.48 -1.84 -4.04
N GLU A 249 -6.14 -1.73 -2.89
CA GLU A 249 -7.61 -1.63 -2.83
C GLU A 249 -8.13 -0.40 -3.58
N ALA A 250 -7.44 0.74 -3.50
CA ALA A 250 -7.83 1.96 -4.22
C ALA A 250 -7.84 1.78 -5.76
N LEU A 251 -7.14 0.76 -6.28
CA LEU A 251 -7.15 0.42 -7.71
C LEU A 251 -8.48 -0.21 -8.15
N MET A 252 -9.35 -0.64 -7.22
CA MET A 252 -10.68 -1.16 -7.55
C MET A 252 -11.56 -0.13 -8.26
N ALA A 253 -11.31 1.17 -8.01
CA ALA A 253 -12.04 2.28 -8.61
C ALA A 253 -11.42 2.81 -9.91
N VAL A 254 -10.34 2.19 -10.41
CA VAL A 254 -9.59 2.67 -11.58
C VAL A 254 -9.43 1.55 -12.59
N GLU A 255 -9.63 1.86 -13.87
CA GLU A 255 -9.39 0.91 -14.97
C GLU A 255 -7.92 0.85 -15.36
N ARG A 256 -7.06 0.63 -14.37
CA ARG A 256 -5.63 0.58 -14.58
C ARG A 256 -5.21 -0.77 -15.13
N ALA A 257 -4.36 -0.74 -16.14
CA ALA A 257 -3.70 -1.91 -16.68
C ALA A 257 -2.19 -1.70 -16.75
N TRP A 258 -1.44 -2.79 -16.62
CA TRP A 258 0.01 -2.82 -16.70
C TRP A 258 0.45 -3.84 -17.74
N PRO A 259 1.59 -3.62 -18.42
CA PRO A 259 2.29 -4.71 -19.09
C PRO A 259 2.60 -5.84 -18.09
N PHE A 260 2.46 -7.09 -18.50
CA PHE A 260 2.65 -8.28 -17.66
C PHE A 260 4.02 -8.27 -16.97
N ALA A 261 5.09 -7.92 -17.68
CA ALA A 261 6.43 -7.86 -17.09
C ALA A 261 6.54 -6.81 -15.97
N ALA A 262 5.88 -5.66 -16.15
CA ALA A 262 5.85 -4.61 -15.13
C ALA A 262 5.01 -5.02 -13.92
N TRP A 263 3.87 -5.67 -14.14
CA TRP A 263 3.05 -6.24 -13.06
C TRP A 263 3.81 -7.32 -12.29
N CYS A 264 4.53 -8.21 -12.97
CA CYS A 264 5.39 -9.21 -12.34
C CYS A 264 6.40 -8.53 -11.39
N ARG A 265 7.13 -7.54 -11.90
CA ARG A 265 8.18 -6.84 -11.16
C ARG A 265 7.68 -6.05 -9.94
N HIS A 266 6.57 -5.32 -10.10
CA HIS A 266 6.11 -4.35 -9.09
C HIS A 266 5.00 -4.88 -8.18
N TYR A 267 4.32 -5.95 -8.59
CA TYR A 267 3.30 -6.62 -7.80
C TYR A 267 3.74 -8.03 -7.43
N ARG A 268 3.63 -9.01 -8.34
CA ARG A 268 3.79 -10.44 -8.05
C ARG A 268 5.09 -10.79 -7.32
N ASP A 269 6.22 -10.26 -7.79
CA ASP A 269 7.57 -10.63 -7.36
C ASP A 269 8.14 -9.68 -6.30
N HIS A 270 7.42 -8.59 -5.99
CA HIS A 270 7.86 -7.67 -4.96
C HIS A 270 7.68 -8.30 -3.57
N PRO A 271 8.67 -8.26 -2.66
CA PRO A 271 8.62 -8.96 -1.36
C PRO A 271 7.40 -8.66 -0.48
N VAL A 272 6.96 -7.39 -0.44
CA VAL A 272 5.79 -6.96 0.34
C VAL A 272 4.50 -6.98 -0.49
N THR A 273 4.45 -6.17 -1.56
CA THR A 273 3.30 -6.10 -2.48
C THR A 273 2.92 -7.43 -3.11
N GLY A 274 3.86 -8.36 -3.29
CA GLY A 274 3.60 -9.70 -3.82
C GLY A 274 2.68 -10.53 -2.94
N VAL A 275 2.78 -10.40 -1.62
CA VAL A 275 1.87 -11.07 -0.70
C VAL A 275 0.44 -10.54 -0.87
N VAL A 276 0.29 -9.23 -1.06
CA VAL A 276 -1.00 -8.61 -1.37
C VAL A 276 -1.53 -9.08 -2.72
N ALA A 277 -0.71 -9.02 -3.77
CA ALA A 277 -1.09 -9.34 -5.13
C ALA A 277 -1.46 -10.82 -5.32
N ARG A 278 -0.75 -11.75 -4.68
CA ARG A 278 -1.02 -13.19 -4.71
C ARG A 278 -2.33 -13.56 -4.01
N GLY A 279 -2.75 -12.76 -3.02
CA GLY A 279 -4.06 -12.89 -2.36
C GLY A 279 -5.23 -12.30 -3.16
N LEU A 280 -5.05 -11.94 -4.43
CA LEU A 280 -6.07 -11.30 -5.27
C LEU A 280 -6.28 -12.04 -6.60
N ILE A 281 -7.41 -11.71 -7.22
CA ILE A 281 -7.80 -12.15 -8.56
C ILE A 281 -7.41 -11.04 -9.55
N TRP A 282 -6.80 -11.41 -10.66
CA TRP A 282 -6.38 -10.51 -11.72
C TRP A 282 -6.98 -10.97 -13.05
N GLU A 283 -7.10 -10.05 -14.00
CA GLU A 283 -7.45 -10.38 -15.38
C GLU A 283 -6.23 -10.17 -16.27
N PHE A 284 -5.97 -11.13 -17.15
CA PHE A 284 -4.86 -11.16 -18.10
C PHE A 284 -5.42 -11.16 -19.51
N GLU A 285 -4.98 -10.22 -20.34
CA GLU A 285 -5.35 -10.14 -21.76
C GLU A 285 -4.63 -11.24 -22.54
N GLY A 286 -5.40 -12.11 -23.20
CA GLY A 286 -4.91 -13.14 -24.10
C GLY A 286 -4.49 -12.57 -25.46
N PRO A 287 -3.80 -13.37 -26.30
CA PRO A 287 -3.41 -12.97 -27.65
C PRO A 287 -4.60 -12.62 -28.57
N ASP A 288 -5.78 -13.14 -28.25
CA ASP A 288 -7.06 -12.88 -28.91
C ASP A 288 -7.77 -11.62 -28.38
N GLY A 289 -7.17 -10.90 -27.42
CA GLY A 289 -7.76 -9.75 -26.75
C GLY A 289 -8.79 -10.12 -25.68
N ILE A 290 -9.01 -11.41 -25.41
CA ILE A 290 -9.96 -11.88 -24.40
C ILE A 290 -9.30 -11.79 -23.02
N TRP A 291 -10.03 -11.28 -22.03
CA TRP A 291 -9.55 -11.17 -20.67
C TRP A 291 -9.86 -12.44 -19.87
N HIS A 292 -8.83 -13.08 -19.32
CA HIS A 292 -8.96 -14.27 -18.49
C HIS A 292 -8.68 -13.94 -17.02
N ALA A 293 -9.63 -14.27 -16.14
CA ALA A 293 -9.46 -14.11 -14.71
C ALA A 293 -8.62 -15.27 -14.14
N ALA A 294 -7.58 -14.94 -13.37
CA ALA A 294 -6.72 -15.90 -12.68
C ALA A 294 -6.14 -15.30 -11.39
N THR A 295 -5.67 -16.14 -10.48
CA THR A 295 -4.87 -15.73 -9.31
C THR A 295 -3.42 -16.22 -9.46
N PRO A 296 -2.41 -15.50 -8.92
CA PRO A 296 -1.04 -15.97 -8.98
C PRO A 296 -0.79 -17.00 -7.87
N GLY A 297 -0.63 -18.27 -8.27
CA GLY A 297 -0.30 -19.40 -7.41
C GLY A 297 1.21 -19.55 -7.15
N GLU A 298 1.58 -20.71 -6.62
CA GLU A 298 2.97 -21.06 -6.31
C GLU A 298 3.85 -21.04 -7.57
N GLY A 299 5.11 -20.63 -7.42
CA GLY A 299 6.05 -20.50 -8.54
C GLY A 299 5.67 -19.46 -9.60
N GLY A 300 4.62 -18.67 -9.37
CA GLY A 300 4.12 -17.67 -10.33
C GLY A 300 3.16 -18.23 -11.38
N VAL A 301 2.72 -19.49 -11.24
CA VAL A 301 1.69 -20.10 -12.10
C VAL A 301 0.36 -19.35 -11.92
N LEU A 302 -0.25 -18.93 -13.02
CA LEU A 302 -1.56 -18.28 -13.00
C LEU A 302 -2.65 -19.36 -12.95
N VAL A 303 -3.54 -19.31 -11.97
CA VAL A 303 -4.57 -20.33 -11.74
C VAL A 303 -5.97 -19.73 -11.97
N THR A 304 -6.72 -20.31 -12.91
CA THR A 304 -8.11 -19.92 -13.21
C THR A 304 -9.09 -20.46 -12.18
N VAL A 305 -10.33 -19.98 -12.22
CA VAL A 305 -11.38 -20.35 -11.23
C VAL A 305 -11.70 -21.85 -11.18
N ASP A 306 -11.47 -22.57 -12.28
CA ASP A 306 -11.62 -24.03 -12.40
C ASP A 306 -10.33 -24.81 -12.02
N GLY A 307 -9.31 -24.13 -11.49
CA GLY A 307 -8.08 -24.73 -10.99
C GLY A 307 -7.05 -25.06 -12.08
N ARG A 308 -7.26 -24.62 -13.33
CA ARG A 308 -6.32 -24.86 -14.42
C ARG A 308 -5.23 -23.79 -14.45
N ALA A 309 -4.06 -24.15 -14.97
CA ALA A 309 -3.00 -23.19 -15.25
C ALA A 309 -3.35 -22.39 -16.51
N LEU A 310 -3.34 -21.07 -16.41
CA LEU A 310 -3.38 -20.17 -17.56
C LEU A 310 -1.97 -20.12 -18.20
N PRO A 311 -1.86 -20.17 -19.54
CA PRO A 311 -0.58 -19.95 -20.21
C PRO A 311 0.06 -18.63 -19.79
N VAL A 312 1.39 -18.61 -19.71
CA VAL A 312 2.13 -17.40 -19.35
C VAL A 312 1.90 -16.33 -20.43
N PRO A 313 1.34 -15.16 -20.10
CA PRO A 313 1.13 -14.07 -21.05
C PRO A 313 2.47 -13.53 -21.60
N SER A 314 2.44 -12.87 -22.75
CA SER A 314 3.60 -12.12 -23.25
C SER A 314 3.94 -10.95 -22.31
N ASP A 315 5.18 -10.49 -22.33
CA ASP A 315 5.67 -9.43 -21.42
C ASP A 315 4.88 -8.10 -21.55
N ASP A 316 4.33 -7.84 -22.73
CA ASP A 316 3.52 -6.67 -23.07
C ASP A 316 2.01 -6.87 -22.87
N ALA A 317 1.55 -8.11 -22.66
CA ALA A 317 0.15 -8.42 -22.40
C ALA A 317 -0.37 -7.62 -21.22
N ARG A 318 -1.59 -7.11 -21.32
CA ARG A 318 -2.14 -6.24 -20.27
C ARG A 318 -2.70 -7.06 -19.12
N VAL A 319 -2.38 -6.63 -17.91
CA VAL A 319 -2.91 -7.17 -16.66
C VAL A 319 -3.70 -6.09 -15.98
N ARG A 320 -4.86 -6.41 -15.40
CA ARG A 320 -5.64 -5.48 -14.56
C ARG A 320 -6.22 -6.20 -13.35
N LEU A 321 -6.56 -5.44 -12.31
CA LEU A 321 -7.19 -6.01 -11.12
C LEU A 321 -8.62 -6.46 -11.45
N TRP A 322 -8.98 -7.71 -11.16
CA TRP A 322 -10.34 -8.22 -11.41
C TRP A 322 -11.35 -7.50 -10.51
N HIS A 323 -12.53 -7.20 -11.05
CA HIS A 323 -13.59 -6.50 -10.33
C HIS A 323 -14.95 -7.21 -10.51
N PRO A 324 -15.72 -7.48 -9.44
CA PRO A 324 -16.99 -8.19 -9.56
C PRO A 324 -18.04 -7.44 -10.40
N ALA A 325 -18.00 -6.11 -10.45
CA ALA A 325 -18.89 -5.31 -11.31
C ALA A 325 -18.69 -5.56 -12.82
N ARG A 326 -17.52 -6.06 -13.25
CA ARG A 326 -17.30 -6.51 -14.65
C ARG A 326 -17.70 -7.97 -14.89
N ALA A 327 -17.85 -8.75 -13.82
CA ALA A 327 -18.16 -10.17 -13.91
C ALA A 327 -19.68 -10.41 -13.88
N PHE A 328 -20.12 -11.46 -14.55
CA PHE A 328 -21.49 -11.94 -14.38
C PHE A 328 -21.64 -12.64 -13.01
N PRO A 329 -22.87 -12.72 -12.44
CA PRO A 329 -23.07 -13.24 -11.09
C PRO A 329 -22.55 -14.66 -10.85
N GLY A 330 -22.61 -15.52 -11.86
CA GLY A 330 -22.08 -16.89 -11.80
C GLY A 330 -20.56 -16.93 -11.60
N ALA A 331 -19.79 -16.11 -12.33
CA ALA A 331 -18.35 -15.99 -12.14
C ALA A 331 -17.99 -15.46 -10.75
N VAL A 332 -18.74 -14.48 -10.23
CA VAL A 332 -18.54 -13.98 -8.86
C VAL A 332 -18.74 -15.10 -7.84
N ARG A 333 -19.82 -15.89 -7.97
CA ARG A 333 -20.08 -17.04 -7.08
C ARG A 333 -18.98 -18.11 -7.17
N ALA A 334 -18.48 -18.39 -8.37
CA ALA A 334 -17.40 -19.34 -8.60
C ALA A 334 -16.10 -18.88 -7.94
N TRP A 335 -15.71 -17.61 -8.11
CA TRP A 335 -14.55 -17.03 -7.44
C TRP A 335 -14.68 -17.00 -5.92
N ARG A 336 -15.87 -16.68 -5.37
CA ARG A 336 -16.13 -16.82 -3.92
C ARG A 336 -15.89 -18.25 -3.44
N GLY A 337 -16.35 -19.24 -4.21
CA GLY A 337 -16.10 -20.66 -3.95
C GLY A 337 -14.61 -21.00 -3.98
N PHE A 338 -13.90 -20.61 -5.04
CA PHE A 338 -12.46 -20.80 -5.19
C PHE A 338 -11.66 -20.20 -4.03
N VAL A 339 -11.93 -18.94 -3.66
CA VAL A 339 -11.25 -18.25 -2.55
C VAL A 339 -11.44 -19.01 -1.23
N THR A 340 -12.66 -19.45 -0.93
CA THR A 340 -12.92 -20.19 0.31
C THR A 340 -12.39 -21.62 0.28
N GLY A 341 -12.51 -22.32 -0.85
CA GLY A 341 -12.09 -23.71 -1.00
C GLY A 341 -10.58 -23.87 -0.91
N ASN A 342 -9.83 -22.92 -1.48
CA ASN A 342 -8.36 -22.87 -1.40
C ASN A 342 -7.85 -22.17 -0.13
N ARG A 343 -8.74 -21.80 0.80
CA ARG A 343 -8.40 -21.08 2.04
C ARG A 343 -7.53 -19.83 1.78
N MET A 344 -7.86 -19.11 0.72
CA MET A 344 -7.17 -17.90 0.27
C MET A 344 -7.67 -16.68 1.05
N THR A 345 -6.76 -15.97 1.73
CA THR A 345 -7.09 -14.72 2.43
C THR A 345 -6.84 -13.52 1.51
N GLN A 346 -7.92 -12.86 1.12
CA GLN A 346 -7.84 -11.61 0.34
C GLN A 346 -7.49 -10.43 1.23
N SER A 347 -6.58 -9.58 0.75
CA SER A 347 -6.11 -8.39 1.45
C SER A 347 -7.20 -7.37 1.77
N PHE A 348 -8.28 -7.41 1.00
CA PHE A 348 -9.51 -6.63 1.14
C PHE A 348 -10.64 -7.41 0.47
N LYS A 349 -11.89 -6.99 0.66
CA LYS A 349 -13.04 -7.58 -0.01
C LYS A 349 -12.94 -7.37 -1.53
N GLN A 350 -12.58 -8.41 -2.27
CA GLN A 350 -12.57 -8.40 -3.73
C GLN A 350 -13.64 -9.33 -4.32
N ALA A 351 -13.56 -10.66 -4.11
CA ALA A 351 -14.61 -11.59 -4.56
C ALA A 351 -15.91 -11.41 -3.77
N PHE A 352 -15.78 -10.94 -2.52
CA PHE A 352 -16.85 -10.63 -1.59
C PHE A 352 -17.11 -9.12 -1.51
N ARG A 353 -16.85 -8.38 -2.59
CA ARG A 353 -17.12 -6.94 -2.66
C ARG A 353 -18.57 -6.67 -3.04
N GLU A 354 -19.14 -5.65 -2.41
CA GLU A 354 -20.42 -5.07 -2.78
C GLU A 354 -20.32 -4.46 -4.19
N THR A 355 -21.35 -4.63 -5.03
CA THR A 355 -21.40 -4.06 -6.37
C THR A 355 -22.69 -3.30 -6.58
N TYR A 356 -22.59 -2.11 -7.16
CA TYR A 356 -23.73 -1.24 -7.44
C TYR A 356 -23.76 -0.93 -8.94
N ARG A 357 -24.96 -0.79 -9.49
CA ARG A 357 -25.19 -0.42 -10.89
C ARG A 357 -26.05 0.82 -10.94
N ALA A 358 -25.73 1.74 -11.84
CA ALA A 358 -26.58 2.89 -12.09
C ALA A 358 -27.91 2.39 -12.65
N SER A 359 -29.01 2.68 -11.96
CA SER A 359 -30.36 2.51 -12.50
C SER A 359 -30.86 3.87 -13.00
N PRO A 360 -31.55 3.94 -14.16
CA PRO A 360 -32.17 5.18 -14.64
C PRO A 360 -33.20 5.79 -13.68
N ALA A 361 -33.70 5.02 -12.70
CA ALA A 361 -34.83 5.37 -11.85
C ALA A 361 -34.51 5.46 -10.35
N ALA A 362 -33.26 5.72 -9.96
CA ALA A 362 -32.93 5.95 -8.56
C ALA A 362 -33.41 7.35 -8.13
N GLY A 363 -34.59 7.41 -7.51
CA GLY A 363 -35.09 8.60 -6.82
C GLY A 363 -34.31 8.87 -5.53
N PRO A 364 -34.50 10.05 -4.92
CA PRO A 364 -33.66 10.50 -3.84
C PRO A 364 -33.74 9.62 -2.60
N GLY A 365 -32.59 9.26 -2.06
CA GLY A 365 -32.48 8.44 -0.84
C GLY A 365 -32.97 9.22 0.37
N ARG A 366 -33.47 8.52 1.40
CA ARG A 366 -33.84 9.19 2.67
C ARG A 366 -32.61 9.89 3.26
N GLY A 367 -32.77 11.19 3.52
CA GLY A 367 -31.75 12.03 4.15
C GLY A 367 -31.33 11.47 5.51
N ILE A 368 -30.03 11.22 5.63
CA ILE A 368 -29.36 10.96 6.91
C ILE A 368 -28.50 12.20 7.19
N ASP A 369 -28.54 12.69 8.42
CA ASP A 369 -27.77 13.86 8.83
C ASP A 369 -26.26 13.53 8.81
N GLY A 370 -25.51 14.20 7.93
CA GLY A 370 -24.08 14.00 7.74
C GLY A 370 -23.61 14.13 6.28
N ALA A 371 -22.68 15.04 6.04
CA ALA A 371 -22.09 15.23 4.71
C ALA A 371 -20.85 14.35 4.50
N LEU A 372 -20.96 13.31 3.67
CA LEU A 372 -19.78 12.60 3.14
C LEU A 372 -19.21 13.37 1.95
N ARG A 373 -17.88 13.53 1.90
CA ARG A 373 -17.17 14.00 0.71
C ARG A 373 -15.83 13.29 0.59
N ARG A 374 -15.69 12.38 -0.37
CA ARG A 374 -14.50 11.53 -0.52
C ARG A 374 -13.93 11.62 -1.93
N VAL A 375 -12.63 11.90 -2.02
CA VAL A 375 -11.86 11.88 -3.27
C VAL A 375 -11.22 10.51 -3.44
N PHE A 376 -11.34 9.94 -4.64
CA PHE A 376 -10.90 8.57 -4.95
C PHE A 376 -10.50 8.46 -6.44
N ALA A 377 -10.22 7.23 -6.90
CA ALA A 377 -9.80 6.93 -8.26
C ALA A 377 -8.61 7.81 -8.72
N GLU A 378 -7.49 7.70 -7.98
CA GLU A 378 -6.26 8.48 -8.20
C GLU A 378 -6.44 10.02 -8.12
N GLY A 379 -7.51 10.49 -7.49
CA GLY A 379 -7.77 11.92 -7.30
C GLY A 379 -8.59 12.58 -8.41
N GLU A 380 -9.06 11.77 -9.37
CA GLU A 380 -9.84 12.24 -10.52
C GLU A 380 -11.34 12.28 -10.25
N TRP A 381 -11.82 11.55 -9.24
CA TRP A 381 -13.23 11.49 -8.89
C TRP A 381 -13.49 11.82 -7.43
N ARG A 382 -14.68 12.38 -7.19
CA ARG A 382 -15.19 12.68 -5.86
C ARG A 382 -16.63 12.20 -5.76
N VAL A 383 -16.93 11.51 -4.68
CA VAL A 383 -18.30 11.15 -4.31
C VAL A 383 -18.71 11.95 -3.07
N GLY A 384 -19.95 12.37 -3.02
CA GLY A 384 -20.53 12.97 -1.83
C GLY A 384 -21.95 12.48 -1.56
N HIS A 385 -22.39 12.63 -0.31
CA HIS A 385 -23.74 12.34 0.13
C HIS A 385 -24.20 13.44 1.09
N HIS A 386 -25.36 14.03 0.80
CA HIS A 386 -26.10 14.92 1.70
C HIS A 386 -27.55 14.42 1.72
N ASP A 387 -28.35 14.83 0.73
CA ASP A 387 -29.69 14.29 0.48
C ASP A 387 -29.65 13.17 -0.57
N ASP A 388 -28.68 13.24 -1.49
CA ASP A 388 -28.46 12.31 -2.60
C ASP A 388 -26.98 12.01 -2.82
N ILE A 389 -26.70 10.88 -3.48
CA ILE A 389 -25.36 10.54 -3.95
C ILE A 389 -25.01 11.40 -5.17
N ARG A 390 -23.92 12.16 -5.05
CA ARG A 390 -23.38 12.99 -6.14
C ARG A 390 -21.98 12.53 -6.53
N PHE A 391 -21.73 12.49 -7.84
CA PHE A 391 -20.42 12.19 -8.41
C PHE A 391 -19.87 13.42 -9.11
N GLU A 392 -18.60 13.71 -8.89
CA GLU A 392 -17.90 14.80 -9.54
C GLU A 392 -16.58 14.32 -10.12
N ARG A 393 -16.27 14.75 -11.34
CA ARG A 393 -15.00 14.52 -12.02
C ARG A 393 -14.14 15.77 -11.99
N LYS A 394 -12.84 15.59 -11.80
CA LYS A 394 -11.86 16.67 -11.90
C LYS A 394 -11.57 16.97 -13.38
N VAL A 395 -11.80 18.21 -13.80
CA VAL A 395 -11.54 18.69 -15.16
C VAL A 395 -10.81 20.03 -15.06
N ALA A 396 -9.59 20.11 -15.60
CA ALA A 396 -8.73 21.29 -15.52
C ALA A 396 -8.58 21.84 -14.07
N GLY A 397 -8.43 20.94 -13.10
CA GLY A 397 -8.27 21.27 -11.68
C GLY A 397 -9.56 21.65 -10.94
N ARG A 398 -10.71 21.71 -11.62
CA ARG A 398 -12.01 22.04 -11.03
C ARG A 398 -12.90 20.80 -10.98
N TRP A 399 -13.74 20.71 -9.96
CA TRP A 399 -14.72 19.64 -9.83
C TRP A 399 -15.97 19.96 -10.64
N ARG A 400 -16.45 18.99 -11.41
CA ARG A 400 -17.66 19.08 -12.23
C ARG A 400 -18.55 17.91 -11.92
N GLU A 401 -19.81 18.17 -11.58
CA GLU A 401 -20.81 17.12 -11.36
C GLU A 401 -21.05 16.30 -12.63
N VAL A 402 -21.20 14.99 -12.46
CA VAL A 402 -21.43 14.01 -13.53
C VAL A 402 -22.69 13.23 -13.19
N ARG A 403 -23.60 13.10 -14.15
CA ARG A 403 -24.84 12.32 -13.95
C ARG A 403 -24.47 10.85 -13.68
N PRO A 404 -25.17 10.16 -12.76
CA PRO A 404 -24.93 8.75 -12.46
C PRO A 404 -24.75 7.82 -13.68
N ALA A 405 -25.54 8.03 -14.74
CA ALA A 405 -25.48 7.25 -15.98
C ALA A 405 -24.19 7.47 -16.80
N ASP A 406 -23.52 8.62 -16.62
CA ASP A 406 -22.28 8.98 -17.31
C ASP A 406 -21.03 8.66 -16.47
N VAL A 407 -21.20 8.15 -15.25
CA VAL A 407 -20.10 7.71 -14.38
C VAL A 407 -19.62 6.32 -14.82
N PRO A 408 -18.31 6.09 -15.00
CA PRO A 408 -17.79 4.77 -15.34
C PRO A 408 -18.26 3.69 -14.34
N PRO A 409 -18.62 2.48 -14.77
CA PRO A 409 -19.26 1.48 -13.91
C PRO A 409 -18.48 1.15 -12.63
N LEU A 410 -17.14 1.06 -12.70
CA LEU A 410 -16.32 0.84 -11.50
C LEU A 410 -16.37 2.04 -10.55
N VAL A 411 -16.21 3.25 -11.09
CA VAL A 411 -16.24 4.48 -10.31
C VAL A 411 -17.59 4.62 -9.61
N PHE A 412 -18.69 4.32 -10.31
CA PHE A 412 -20.03 4.31 -9.75
C PHE A 412 -20.14 3.27 -8.62
N SER A 413 -19.80 2.01 -8.89
CA SER A 413 -19.88 0.92 -7.91
C SER A 413 -19.06 1.24 -6.66
N GLU A 414 -17.83 1.71 -6.83
CA GLU A 414 -16.91 2.00 -5.72
C GLU A 414 -17.31 3.26 -4.95
N GLY A 415 -17.76 4.32 -5.63
CA GLY A 415 -18.24 5.52 -4.96
C GLY A 415 -19.55 5.28 -4.19
N THR A 416 -20.50 4.53 -4.75
CA THR A 416 -21.72 4.14 -4.03
C THR A 416 -21.40 3.24 -2.84
N ARG A 417 -20.43 2.33 -2.98
CA ARG A 417 -19.93 1.52 -1.85
C ARG A 417 -19.37 2.39 -0.72
N GLU A 418 -18.63 3.44 -1.05
CA GLU A 418 -18.11 4.39 -0.05
C GLU A 418 -19.24 5.09 0.72
N VAL A 419 -20.32 5.47 0.03
CA VAL A 419 -21.52 6.02 0.66
C VAL A 419 -22.21 4.97 1.53
N ASP A 420 -22.46 3.76 1.02
CA ASP A 420 -23.11 2.67 1.78
C ASP A 420 -22.35 2.35 3.07
N LEU A 421 -21.02 2.31 3.01
CA LEU A 421 -20.18 2.11 4.20
C LEU A 421 -20.31 3.27 5.20
N PHE A 422 -20.36 4.51 4.74
CA PHE A 422 -20.56 5.68 5.60
C PHE A 422 -21.93 5.65 6.28
N LEU A 423 -23.01 5.43 5.51
CA LEU A 423 -24.37 5.40 6.03
C LEU A 423 -24.53 4.31 7.09
N ARG A 424 -23.89 3.15 6.96
CA ARG A 424 -23.92 2.10 8.01
C ARG A 424 -23.27 2.51 9.32
N VAL A 425 -22.25 3.37 9.28
CA VAL A 425 -21.56 3.86 10.49
C VAL A 425 -22.40 4.95 11.16
N THR A 426 -23.10 5.78 10.37
CA THR A 426 -23.93 6.87 10.90
C THR A 426 -25.35 6.43 11.27
N SER A 427 -25.89 5.38 10.64
CA SER A 427 -27.24 4.85 10.89
C SER A 427 -27.34 3.95 12.14
N ILE A 428 -26.60 4.26 13.21
CA ILE A 428 -26.80 3.60 14.51
C ILE A 428 -28.04 4.22 15.16
N SER A 429 -29.22 4.01 14.58
CA SER A 429 -30.50 4.21 15.26
C SER A 429 -31.02 2.85 15.75
N GLU A 430 -31.51 2.82 16.99
CA GLU A 430 -31.99 1.61 17.66
C GLU A 430 -33.41 1.19 17.24
N GLU A 431 -34.04 1.90 16.29
CA GLU A 431 -35.51 1.97 16.20
C GLU A 431 -36.19 1.19 15.08
N GLU A 432 -35.49 0.41 14.24
CA GLU A 432 -36.16 -0.61 13.42
C GLU A 432 -35.58 -2.01 13.66
N PRO A 433 -36.42 -3.03 13.96
CA PRO A 433 -35.96 -4.40 14.17
C PRO A 433 -35.57 -5.01 12.82
N PHE A 434 -34.34 -4.69 12.42
CA PHE A 434 -33.65 -5.22 11.26
C PHE A 434 -34.40 -4.91 9.95
N GLY A 435 -34.07 -3.79 9.30
CA GLY A 435 -34.60 -3.42 7.97
C GLY A 435 -34.21 -4.41 6.85
N GLU A 436 -34.33 -3.97 5.59
CA GLU A 436 -34.00 -4.82 4.44
C GLU A 436 -32.54 -5.31 4.43
N PRO A 437 -32.26 -6.53 3.90
CA PRO A 437 -30.90 -7.06 3.87
C PRO A 437 -30.01 -6.21 2.96
N SER A 438 -29.10 -5.46 3.57
CA SER A 438 -28.09 -4.71 2.83
C SER A 438 -27.14 -5.64 2.04
N ALA A 439 -26.50 -5.17 0.96
CA ALA A 439 -25.55 -5.96 0.17
C ALA A 439 -24.45 -6.67 0.99
N SER A 440 -23.89 -6.01 2.01
CA SER A 440 -22.91 -6.66 2.90
C SER A 440 -23.50 -7.81 3.74
N ALA A 441 -24.78 -7.75 4.12
CA ALA A 441 -25.42 -8.83 4.89
C ALA A 441 -25.55 -10.10 4.03
N GLU A 442 -25.93 -9.96 2.76
CA GLU A 442 -25.97 -11.06 1.79
C GLU A 442 -24.57 -11.66 1.59
N ILE A 443 -23.56 -10.80 1.39
CA ILE A 443 -22.16 -11.22 1.25
C ILE A 443 -21.67 -11.98 2.48
N ARG A 444 -22.01 -11.53 3.69
CA ARG A 444 -21.67 -12.26 4.92
C ARG A 444 -22.39 -13.60 4.99
N GLY A 445 -23.67 -13.66 4.61
CA GLY A 445 -24.41 -14.93 4.50
C GLY A 445 -23.71 -15.91 3.56
N ASP A 446 -23.28 -15.43 2.39
CA ASP A 446 -22.52 -16.21 1.42
C ASP A 446 -21.16 -16.70 1.94
N ALA A 447 -20.44 -15.85 2.67
CA ALA A 447 -19.19 -16.23 3.32
C ALA A 447 -19.43 -17.29 4.40
N LEU A 448 -20.45 -17.09 5.26
CA LEU A 448 -20.81 -18.02 6.32
C LEU A 448 -21.21 -19.39 5.79
N ARG A 449 -22.02 -19.47 4.73
CA ARG A 449 -22.39 -20.74 4.08
C ARG A 449 -21.17 -21.55 3.62
N ARG A 450 -20.06 -20.87 3.30
CA ARG A 450 -18.81 -21.50 2.85
C ARG A 450 -17.85 -21.82 3.99
N ILE A 451 -17.82 -20.99 5.05
CA ILE A 451 -16.89 -21.14 6.17
C ILE A 451 -17.40 -22.13 7.21
N LEU A 452 -18.70 -22.05 7.58
CA LEU A 452 -19.28 -22.84 8.67
C LEU A 452 -19.13 -24.36 8.53
N PRO A 453 -19.25 -24.97 7.34
CA PRO A 453 -19.05 -26.41 7.17
C PRO A 453 -17.68 -26.91 7.65
N GLY A 454 -16.63 -26.08 7.57
CA GLY A 454 -15.29 -26.40 8.06
C GLY A 454 -15.08 -26.19 9.56
N THR A 455 -16.14 -25.98 10.33
CA THR A 455 -16.06 -25.65 11.77
C THR A 455 -16.71 -26.71 12.66
N ARG A 456 -16.29 -26.76 13.93
CA ARG A 456 -16.91 -27.64 14.95
C ARG A 456 -18.38 -27.33 15.28
N ILE A 457 -18.94 -26.23 14.77
CA ILE A 457 -20.34 -25.84 14.98
C ILE A 457 -21.20 -26.05 13.72
N ALA A 458 -20.68 -26.69 12.67
CA ALA A 458 -21.37 -26.88 11.40
C ALA A 458 -22.79 -27.45 11.56
N GLY A 459 -22.94 -28.55 12.31
CA GLY A 459 -24.24 -29.19 12.57
C GLY A 459 -25.18 -28.44 13.52
N ARG A 460 -24.81 -27.23 13.95
CA ARG A 460 -25.60 -26.36 14.82
C ARG A 460 -25.99 -25.04 14.14
N CYS A 461 -25.53 -24.81 12.92
CA CYS A 461 -25.69 -23.52 12.25
C CYS A 461 -26.38 -23.66 10.89
N SER A 462 -27.28 -22.74 10.58
CA SER A 462 -27.84 -22.59 9.24
C SER A 462 -28.01 -21.11 8.90
N VAL A 463 -27.73 -20.74 7.66
CA VAL A 463 -27.92 -19.36 7.17
C VAL A 463 -29.27 -19.29 6.46
N ASP A 464 -30.22 -18.60 7.09
CA ASP A 464 -31.59 -18.44 6.61
C ASP A 464 -31.91 -16.95 6.39
N GLY A 465 -32.12 -16.57 5.13
CA GLY A 465 -32.30 -15.18 4.71
C GLY A 465 -31.21 -14.26 5.28
N ARG A 466 -31.64 -13.31 6.13
CA ARG A 466 -30.79 -12.30 6.79
C ARG A 466 -30.25 -12.70 8.16
N PHE A 467 -30.44 -13.95 8.57
CA PHE A 467 -30.02 -14.45 9.87
C PHE A 467 -29.11 -15.67 9.75
N LEU A 468 -28.19 -15.78 10.72
CA LEU A 468 -27.53 -17.03 11.06
C LEU A 468 -28.29 -17.65 12.24
N ALA A 469 -29.00 -18.75 12.00
CA ALA A 469 -29.59 -19.55 13.07
C ALA A 469 -28.51 -20.42 13.73
N VAL A 470 -28.50 -20.44 15.07
CA VAL A 470 -27.54 -21.17 15.90
C VAL A 470 -28.29 -21.95 16.97
N ARG A 471 -28.13 -23.27 16.98
CA ARG A 471 -28.69 -24.15 18.00
C ARG A 471 -27.68 -24.36 19.14
N GLY A 472 -27.98 -23.83 20.32
CA GLY A 472 -27.32 -24.15 21.57
C GLY A 472 -27.95 -25.36 22.29
N GLU A 473 -27.52 -25.61 23.52
CA GLU A 473 -28.14 -26.62 24.41
C GLU A 473 -29.31 -26.04 25.21
N LEU A 474 -29.27 -24.73 25.51
CA LEU A 474 -30.32 -24.05 26.26
C LEU A 474 -31.39 -23.46 25.32
N ARG A 475 -30.98 -22.96 24.14
CA ARG A 475 -31.89 -22.31 23.17
C ARG A 475 -31.43 -22.37 21.72
N THR A 476 -32.35 -21.99 20.83
CA THR A 476 -32.01 -21.55 19.47
C THR A 476 -31.93 -20.03 19.38
N TYR A 477 -30.98 -19.54 18.61
CA TYR A 477 -30.67 -18.12 18.44
C TYR A 477 -30.68 -17.74 16.96
N LYS A 478 -31.07 -16.50 16.65
CA LYS A 478 -30.93 -15.90 15.31
C LYS A 478 -30.02 -14.68 15.41
N ILE A 479 -28.89 -14.72 14.71
CA ILE A 479 -27.92 -13.61 14.66
C ILE A 479 -28.14 -12.85 13.34
N HIS A 480 -28.48 -11.57 13.41
CA HIS A 480 -28.70 -10.75 12.22
C HIS A 480 -27.38 -10.48 11.48
N LEU A 481 -27.35 -10.77 10.18
CA LEU A 481 -26.12 -10.69 9.36
C LEU A 481 -25.65 -9.25 9.09
N GLY A 482 -26.55 -8.27 9.15
CA GLY A 482 -26.22 -6.85 8.97
C GLY A 482 -25.62 -6.21 10.22
N SER A 483 -26.27 -6.41 11.37
CA SER A 483 -26.00 -5.69 12.62
C SER A 483 -25.32 -6.53 13.70
N GLY A 484 -25.31 -7.86 13.57
CA GLY A 484 -24.78 -8.78 14.59
C GLY A 484 -25.67 -8.91 15.83
N GLY A 485 -26.86 -8.30 15.85
CA GLY A 485 -27.83 -8.42 16.93
C GLY A 485 -28.36 -9.86 17.04
N VAL A 486 -28.65 -10.29 18.27
CA VAL A 486 -29.07 -11.66 18.57
C VAL A 486 -30.52 -11.66 19.06
N LEU A 487 -31.32 -12.56 18.49
CA LEU A 487 -32.67 -12.89 18.95
C LEU A 487 -32.69 -14.32 19.48
N MET A 488 -33.51 -14.56 20.51
CA MET A 488 -33.76 -15.90 21.08
C MET A 488 -35.08 -16.45 20.56
N GLU A 489 -35.10 -17.76 20.30
CA GLU A 489 -36.30 -18.51 19.92
C GLU A 489 -36.72 -19.47 21.06
N PRO A 490 -38.04 -19.72 21.24
CA PRO A 490 -39.15 -18.98 20.63
C PRO A 490 -39.32 -17.57 21.24
N GLY A 491 -40.05 -16.68 20.55
CA GLY A 491 -40.49 -15.39 21.10
C GLY A 491 -39.71 -14.14 20.64
N GLY A 492 -38.58 -14.30 19.96
CA GLY A 492 -37.88 -13.18 19.32
C GLY A 492 -37.26 -12.16 20.29
N THR A 493 -37.09 -12.51 21.57
CA THR A 493 -36.50 -11.60 22.57
C THR A 493 -35.03 -11.34 22.29
N ARG A 494 -34.61 -10.07 22.34
CA ARG A 494 -33.23 -9.66 22.09
C ARG A 494 -32.29 -10.15 23.20
N LEU A 495 -31.13 -10.69 22.81
CA LEU A 495 -30.07 -11.07 23.74
C LEU A 495 -28.89 -10.11 23.58
N SER A 496 -28.56 -9.40 24.66
CA SER A 496 -27.37 -8.57 24.73
C SER A 496 -26.19 -9.43 25.16
N VAL A 497 -25.38 -9.80 24.17
CA VAL A 497 -24.10 -10.49 24.37
C VAL A 497 -23.01 -9.50 24.05
N GLU A 498 -22.25 -9.10 25.07
CA GLU A 498 -20.95 -8.48 24.79
C GLU A 498 -20.05 -9.54 24.18
N PRO A 499 -19.59 -9.37 22.93
CA PRO A 499 -18.59 -10.27 22.39
C PRO A 499 -17.39 -10.15 23.30
N SER A 500 -16.97 -11.25 23.91
CA SER A 500 -15.68 -11.26 24.58
C SER A 500 -14.63 -10.84 23.56
N ARG A 501 -13.89 -9.76 23.84
CA ARG A 501 -12.83 -9.16 22.99
C ARG A 501 -11.65 -10.11 22.73
N ARG A 502 -11.84 -11.42 22.75
CA ARG A 502 -10.81 -12.36 22.31
C ARG A 502 -10.68 -12.18 20.80
N PRO A 503 -9.57 -11.61 20.31
CA PRO A 503 -9.32 -11.56 18.87
C PRO A 503 -9.36 -13.00 18.38
N GLY A 504 -10.07 -13.25 17.27
CA GLY A 504 -10.22 -14.50 16.51
C GLY A 504 -9.86 -15.80 17.23
N GLN A 505 -10.79 -16.76 17.32
CA GLN A 505 -10.41 -18.14 17.64
C GLN A 505 -9.18 -18.53 16.81
N LYS A 506 -8.09 -18.88 17.51
CA LYS A 506 -6.81 -19.23 16.86
C LYS A 506 -7.07 -20.27 15.77
N GLY A 507 -6.75 -19.93 14.53
CA GLY A 507 -6.81 -20.86 13.39
C GLY A 507 -8.11 -20.87 12.58
N LEU A 508 -9.12 -20.05 12.91
CA LEU A 508 -10.29 -19.91 12.03
C LEU A 508 -9.92 -19.11 10.78
N PHE A 509 -10.11 -19.71 9.61
CA PHE A 509 -9.89 -19.06 8.32
C PHE A 509 -10.99 -18.06 8.02
N LEU A 510 -10.59 -16.86 7.59
CA LEU A 510 -11.48 -15.86 7.00
C LEU A 510 -10.94 -15.46 5.61
N PRO A 511 -11.81 -15.38 4.59
CA PRO A 511 -11.39 -15.00 3.24
C PRO A 511 -11.04 -13.51 3.09
N PHE A 512 -11.37 -12.66 4.08
CA PHE A 512 -11.04 -11.23 4.13
C PHE A 512 -11.28 -10.69 5.55
N GLU A 513 -10.76 -9.51 5.86
CA GLU A 513 -11.11 -8.80 7.11
C GLU A 513 -12.52 -8.18 7.04
N ASP A 514 -13.39 -8.58 7.96
CA ASP A 514 -14.67 -7.93 8.24
C ASP A 514 -14.98 -8.10 9.73
N GLU A 515 -14.99 -6.98 10.46
CA GLU A 515 -15.19 -6.97 11.91
C GLU A 515 -16.54 -7.56 12.30
N ARG A 516 -17.59 -7.27 11.51
CA ARG A 516 -18.94 -7.75 11.78
C ARG A 516 -19.06 -9.25 11.54
N LEU A 517 -18.45 -9.78 10.48
CA LEU A 517 -18.37 -11.22 10.22
C LEU A 517 -17.62 -11.93 11.35
N THR A 518 -16.49 -11.36 11.78
CA THR A 518 -15.71 -11.87 12.91
C THR A 518 -16.53 -11.89 14.20
N GLN A 519 -17.28 -10.83 14.47
CA GLN A 519 -18.18 -10.76 15.60
C GLN A 519 -19.30 -11.80 15.51
N ILE A 520 -19.97 -11.92 14.35
CA ILE A 520 -21.05 -12.90 14.13
C ILE A 520 -20.54 -14.32 14.40
N LEU A 521 -19.36 -14.67 13.87
CA LEU A 521 -18.75 -15.97 14.11
C LEU A 521 -18.40 -16.18 15.59
N GLY A 522 -17.78 -15.19 16.24
CA GLY A 522 -17.46 -15.26 17.67
C GLY A 522 -18.70 -15.49 18.53
N THR A 523 -19.78 -14.75 18.25
CA THR A 523 -21.08 -14.92 18.90
C THR A 523 -21.69 -16.30 18.60
N ALA A 524 -21.63 -16.77 17.35
CA ALA A 524 -22.13 -18.10 16.99
C ALA A 524 -21.42 -19.23 17.77
N PHE A 525 -20.09 -19.16 17.90
CA PHE A 525 -19.34 -20.13 18.69
C PHE A 525 -19.66 -20.11 20.18
N LEU A 526 -19.91 -18.92 20.73
CA LEU A 526 -20.31 -18.75 22.12
C LEU A 526 -21.70 -19.35 22.36
N LEU A 527 -22.67 -19.01 21.52
CA LEU A 527 -24.07 -19.44 21.65
C LEU A 527 -24.27 -20.92 21.33
N ALA A 528 -23.50 -21.48 20.40
CA ALA A 528 -23.47 -22.92 20.16
C ALA A 528 -22.97 -23.73 21.38
N ALA A 529 -22.31 -23.08 22.34
CA ALA A 529 -21.87 -23.65 23.62
C ALA A 529 -22.47 -22.88 24.81
N ASP A 530 -23.71 -22.43 24.69
CA ASP A 530 -24.44 -21.64 25.69
C ASP A 530 -24.42 -22.22 27.12
N HIS A 531 -24.50 -23.54 27.29
CA HIS A 531 -24.36 -24.24 28.58
C HIS A 531 -23.00 -24.02 29.28
N LYS A 532 -21.97 -23.58 28.54
CA LYS A 532 -20.64 -23.24 29.08
C LYS A 532 -20.46 -21.76 29.38
N ILE A 533 -21.48 -20.92 29.13
CA ILE A 533 -21.43 -19.50 29.43
C ILE A 533 -21.44 -19.32 30.96
N THR A 534 -20.44 -18.67 31.51
CA THR A 534 -20.33 -18.39 32.95
C THR A 534 -20.84 -17.00 33.33
N ASN A 535 -21.06 -16.10 32.36
CA ASN A 535 -21.57 -14.75 32.62
C ASN A 535 -23.03 -14.82 33.10
N ALA A 536 -23.24 -14.54 34.39
CA ALA A 536 -24.56 -14.60 35.03
C ALA A 536 -25.59 -13.65 34.40
N ALA A 537 -25.18 -12.49 33.87
CA ALA A 537 -26.09 -11.56 33.22
C ALA A 537 -26.62 -12.09 31.89
N VAL A 538 -25.77 -12.74 31.10
CA VAL A 538 -26.17 -13.41 29.84
C VAL A 538 -27.07 -14.61 30.14
N LEU A 539 -26.70 -15.45 31.12
CA LEU A 539 -27.53 -16.59 31.54
C LEU A 539 -28.92 -16.17 32.04
N ARG A 540 -29.02 -15.07 32.81
CA ARG A 540 -30.32 -14.53 33.25
C ARG A 540 -31.20 -14.12 32.06
N GLN A 541 -30.63 -13.48 31.04
CA GLN A 541 -31.39 -13.13 29.83
C GLN A 541 -31.86 -14.38 29.08
N ILE A 542 -30.99 -15.38 28.92
CA ILE A 542 -31.34 -16.66 28.27
C ILE A 542 -32.46 -17.40 29.02
N ARG A 543 -32.46 -17.35 30.35
CA ARG A 543 -33.50 -17.97 31.18
C ARG A 543 -34.81 -17.16 31.21
N ARG A 544 -34.74 -15.83 31.18
CA ARG A 544 -35.93 -14.95 31.26
C ARG A 544 -36.80 -14.99 30.01
N GLY A 545 -36.25 -15.29 28.84
CA GLY A 545 -37.06 -15.43 27.62
C GLY A 545 -37.81 -16.77 27.52
N ALA A 546 -37.84 -17.61 28.58
CA ALA A 546 -38.19 -19.05 28.52
C ALA A 546 -39.65 -19.29 28.77
#